data_AF-A6MVX7-F1
#
_entry.id   AF-A6MVX7-F1
#
_cell.length_a   1.000
_cell.length_b   1.000
_cell.length_c   1.000
_cell.angle_alpha   90.00
_cell.angle_beta   90.00
_cell.angle_gamma   90.00
#
_symmetry.space_group_name_H-M   'P 1'
#
loop_
_entity.id
_entity.type
_entity.pdbx_description
1 polymer ?
#
loop_
_entity_poly.entity_id
_entity_poly.type
_entity_poly.pdbx_seq_one_letter_code
_entity_poly.pdbx_strand_id
1 'polypeptide(L)' 'MAIYRRKASPIKIGDAIDYKDVELLSNFLTEQGKILPKRLTGLTNKQQNKVTKAIKRARMLSLLPFVNREGSL' A
#
# COMPACT_ATOMS: atom_id res chain seq x y z
N MET A 1 10.38 10.46 21.28
CA MET A 1 10.11 10.08 19.87
C MET A 1 10.01 8.57 19.79
N ALA A 2 8.87 8.01 19.36
CA ALA A 2 8.78 6.56 19.16
C ALA A 2 9.73 6.16 18.01
N ILE A 3 10.78 5.40 18.33
CA ILE A 3 11.76 4.92 17.35
C ILE A 3 11.10 3.76 16.60
N TYR A 4 10.48 4.05 15.45
CA TYR A 4 9.99 3.01 14.56
C TYR A 4 11.18 2.30 13.91
N ARG A 5 11.56 1.13 14.47
CA ARG A 5 12.58 0.25 13.89
C ARG A 5 12.18 -0.08 12.45
N ARG A 6 13.09 0.16 11.51
CA ARG A 6 12.85 -0.08 10.09
C ARG A 6 12.55 -1.56 9.87
N LYS A 7 11.29 -1.90 9.53
CA LYS A 7 10.92 -3.25 9.10
C LYS A 7 11.56 -3.56 7.75
N ALA A 8 11.93 -4.82 7.55
CA ALA A 8 12.31 -5.32 6.23
C ALA A 8 11.11 -5.16 5.28
N SER A 9 11.39 -4.82 4.02
CA SER A 9 10.34 -4.70 3.01
C SER A 9 9.71 -6.08 2.78
N PRO A 10 8.38 -6.21 2.80
CA PRO A 10 7.70 -7.46 2.44
C PRO A 10 7.82 -7.81 0.96
N ILE A 11 8.14 -6.84 0.10
CA ILE A 11 8.28 -7.03 -1.36
C ILE A 11 9.75 -7.34 -1.66
N LYS A 12 10.03 -8.47 -2.32
CA LYS A 12 11.40 -8.84 -2.67
C LYS A 12 11.91 -7.98 -3.82
N ILE A 13 13.23 -7.92 -3.96
CA ILE A 13 13.87 -7.26 -5.09
C ILE A 13 13.60 -8.13 -6.33
N GLY A 14 12.77 -7.63 -7.25
CA GLY A 14 12.41 -8.33 -8.49
C GLY A 14 10.90 -8.57 -8.63
N ASP A 15 10.16 -8.57 -7.52
CA ASP A 15 8.71 -8.73 -7.57
C ASP A 15 8.08 -7.57 -8.35
N ALA A 16 7.25 -7.93 -9.33
CA ALA A 16 6.48 -6.96 -10.08
C ALA A 16 5.40 -6.36 -9.17
N ILE A 17 5.15 -5.06 -9.32
CA ILE A 17 4.06 -4.35 -8.64
C ILE A 17 3.13 -3.87 -9.74
N ASP A 18 2.12 -4.68 -10.07
CA ASP A 18 1.05 -4.31 -11.01
C ASP A 18 -0.14 -3.71 -10.24
N TYR A 19 -0.94 -2.88 -10.91
CA TYR A 19 -2.21 -2.37 -10.38
C TYR A 19 -3.30 -3.45 -10.34
N LYS A 20 -3.10 -4.56 -11.06
CA LYS A 20 -4.03 -5.70 -11.10
C LYS A 20 -3.90 -6.62 -9.89
N ASP A 21 -2.78 -6.56 -9.17
CA ASP A 21 -2.51 -7.42 -8.01
C ASP A 21 -3.23 -6.86 -6.76
N VAL A 22 -4.56 -6.90 -6.77
CA VAL A 22 -5.40 -6.25 -5.75
C VAL A 22 -5.09 -6.75 -4.34
N GLU A 23 -4.83 -8.05 -4.18
CA GLU A 23 -4.46 -8.67 -2.90
C GLU A 23 -3.12 -8.15 -2.35
N LEU A 24 -2.13 -7.93 -3.22
CA LEU A 24 -0.86 -7.34 -2.79
C LEU A 24 -1.07 -5.89 -2.36
N LEU A 25 -1.84 -5.13 -3.13
CA LEU A 25 -2.05 -3.71 -2.90
C LEU A 25 -2.93 -3.41 -1.68
N SER A 26 -3.90 -4.28 -1.37
CA SER A 26 -4.77 -4.14 -0.20
C SER A 26 -3.99 -4.17 1.12
N ASN A 27 -2.89 -4.94 1.19
CA ASN A 27 -1.99 -4.97 2.34
C ASN A 27 -1.30 -3.63 2.64
N PHE A 28 -1.30 -2.71 1.68
CA PHE A 28 -0.73 -1.36 1.84
C PHE A 28 -1.81 -0.29 2.07
N LEU A 29 -3.03 -0.69 2.40
CA LEU A 29 -4.12 0.19 2.76
C LEU A 29 -4.46 0.07 4.26
N THR A 30 -4.94 1.16 4.85
CA THR A 30 -5.64 1.11 6.13
C THR A 30 -7.03 0.52 5.93
N GLU A 31 -7.70 0.14 7.01
CA GLU A 31 -9.10 -0.31 6.95
C GLU A 31 -10.03 0.72 6.30
N GLN A 32 -9.79 2.01 6.55
CA GLN A 32 -10.50 3.15 5.93
C GLN A 32 -10.24 3.31 4.42
N GLY A 33 -9.33 2.53 3.83
CA GLY A 33 -8.91 2.68 2.44
C GLY A 33 -7.86 3.79 2.21
N LYS A 34 -7.17 4.32 3.23
CA LYS A 34 -6.04 5.25 3.03
C LYS A 34 -4.75 4.49 2.75
N ILE A 35 -3.83 5.07 1.98
CA ILE A 35 -2.52 4.42 1.71
C ILE A 35 -1.65 4.48 2.96
N LEU A 36 -1.11 3.34 3.39
CA LEU A 36 -0.22 3.26 4.54
C LEU A 36 1.09 4.04 4.29
N PRO A 37 1.55 4.85 5.25
CA PRO A 37 2.81 5.56 5.13
C PRO A 37 3.99 4.60 5.18
N LYS A 38 5.08 4.96 4.50
CA LYS A 38 6.32 4.17 4.39
C LYS A 38 6.85 3.64 5.73
N ARG A 39 6.73 4.45 6.80
CA ARG A 39 7.18 4.08 8.15
C ARG A 39 6.50 2.82 8.71
N LEU A 40 5.28 2.51 8.24
CA LEU A 40 4.52 1.33 8.64
C LEU A 40 4.71 0.17 7.66
N THR A 41 4.82 0.46 6.36
CA THR A 41 4.92 -0.57 5.31
C THR A 41 6.30 -1.23 5.22
N GLY A 42 7.36 -0.57 5.69
CA GLY A 42 8.74 -1.08 5.57
C GLY A 42 9.31 -1.04 4.15
N LEU A 43 8.58 -0.46 3.19
CA LEU A 43 9.01 -0.37 1.79
C LEU A 43 10.18 0.59 1.60
N THR A 44 11.01 0.32 0.58
CA THR A 44 11.97 1.31 0.06
C THR A 44 11.23 2.48 -0.59
N ASN A 45 11.90 3.62 -0.78
CA ASN A 45 11.29 4.78 -1.48
C ASN A 45 10.81 4.40 -2.89
N LYS A 46 11.60 3.60 -3.62
CA LYS A 46 11.25 3.14 -4.97
C LYS A 46 10.00 2.24 -4.96
N GLN A 47 9.94 1.28 -4.04
CA GLN A 47 8.77 0.41 -3.88
C GLN A 47 7.53 1.20 -3.45
N GLN A 48 7.64 2.08 -2.46
CA GLN A 48 6.51 2.91 -2.00
C GLN A 48 5.93 3.74 -3.16
N ASN A 49 6.78 4.34 -4.00
CA ASN A 49 6.34 5.09 -5.18
C ASN A 49 5.62 4.20 -6.20
N LYS A 50 6.14 2.99 -6.45
CA LYS A 50 5.50 2.01 -7.35
C LYS A 50 4.14 1.57 -6.81
N VAL A 51 4.08 1.15 -5.54
CA VAL A 51 2.83 0.75 -4.87
C VAL A 51 1.81 1.89 -4.88
N THR A 52 2.22 3.12 -4.57
CA THR A 52 1.33 4.28 -4.58
C THR A 52 0.74 4.54 -5.97
N LYS A 53 1.56 4.43 -7.04
CA LYS A 53 1.08 4.56 -8.42
C LYS A 53 0.12 3.43 -8.79
N ALA A 54 0.45 2.20 -8.42
CA ALA A 54 -0.38 1.03 -8.67
C ALA A 54 -1.75 1.14 -7.97
N ILE A 55 -1.77 1.49 -6.68
CA ILE A 55 -3.01 1.73 -5.92
C ILE A 55 -3.87 2.81 -6.58
N LYS A 56 -3.27 3.94 -6.97
CA LYS A 56 -4.03 5.03 -7.62
C LYS A 56 -4.66 4.57 -8.93
N ARG A 57 -3.94 3.79 -9.75
CA ARG A 57 -4.49 3.20 -10.98
C ARG A 57 -5.61 2.20 -10.69
N ALA A 58 -5.40 1.30 -9.74
CA ALA A 58 -6.40 0.32 -9.31
C ALA A 58 -7.69 1.00 -8.83
N ARG A 59 -7.58 2.12 -8.10
CA ARG A 59 -8.74 2.92 -7.68
C ARG A 59 -9.51 3.55 -8.83
N MET A 60 -8.80 4.11 -9.81
CA MET A 60 -9.45 4.69 -11.01
C MET A 60 -10.20 3.63 -11.83
N LEU A 61 -9.75 2.38 -11.78
CA LEU A 61 -10.39 1.24 -12.43
C LEU A 61 -11.39 0.51 -11.52
N SER A 62 -11.75 1.07 -10.37
CA SER A 62 -12.68 0.48 -9.40
C SER A 62 -12.25 -0.89 -8.83
N LEU A 63 -10.96 -1.26 -8.92
CA LEU A 63 -10.42 -2.47 -8.31
C LEU A 63 -10.16 -2.31 -6.80
N LEU A 64 -9.92 -1.09 -6.34
CA LEU A 64 -9.72 -0.75 -4.93
C LEU A 64 -10.59 0.45 -4.53
N PRO A 65 -11.14 0.47 -3.31
CA PRO A 65 -11.94 1.59 -2.84
C PRO A 65 -11.07 2.81 -2.51
N PHE A 66 -11.65 4.00 -2.68
CA PHE A 66 -11.06 5.25 -2.18
C PHE A 66 -11.29 5.44 -0.68
N VAL A 67 -12.47 5.04 -0.21
CA VAL A 67 -12.94 5.14 1.17
C VAL A 67 -13.70 3.87 1.49
N ASN A 68 -13.37 3.24 2.62
CA ASN A 68 -14.12 2.13 3.15
C ASN A 68 -14.94 2.61 4.36
N ARG A 69 -16.26 2.46 4.34
CA ARG A 69 -17.15 2.99 5.40
C ARG A 69 -17.10 2.17 6.68
N GLU A 70 -16.76 0.89 6.59
CA GLU A 70 -16.80 -0.02 7.74
C GLU A 70 -15.61 0.20 8.69
N GLY A 71 -14.42 0.53 8.17
CA GLY A 71 -13.22 0.77 8.99
C GLY A 71 -13.18 2.11 9.76
N SER A 72 -14.32 2.79 9.87
CA SER A 72 -14.47 4.04 10.63
C SER A 72 -15.26 3.88 11.93
N LEU A 73 -15.77 2.68 12.20
CA LEU A 73 -16.46 2.31 13.44
C LEU A 73 -15.48 1.71 14.43
#